data_AF-W5SZB9-F1
#
_entry.id   AF-W5SZB9-F1
#
_cell.length_a   1.000
_cell.length_b   1.000
_cell.length_c   1.000
_cell.angle_alpha   90.00
_cell.angle_beta   90.00
_cell.angle_gamma   90.00
#
_symmetry.space_group_name_H-M   'P 1'
#
loop_
_entity.id
_entity.type
_entity.pdbx_description
1 polymer ?
#
loop_
_entity_poly.entity_id
_entity_poly.type
_entity_poly.pdbx_seq_one_letter_code
_entity_poly.pdbx_strand_id
1 'polypeptide(L)'
;MRLNELRKKYIDFFKSKGHCEIAGKSLIPDNDSTVLFNTAGMQPLVPYLLGEMHPSGDMLVDVQKCLRTGDIDEVGDLSHLTFFEMLGNWSLGAYFKELAVKYSFEFLTSPNYLNISKDKLYVSVFEGDERVSRDIETANVWESLGIPKDRIFYLSGEHNFWGPVGNVGPCGPDTEIFVDTGKEKCSSNCDITCPCGKYFEIWNNVFMQYKRNENGSYEELKRKCVDTGMGIERTITFLQGKSSVYDTDAFRPIIDRIEEVSGKIYGQNLEDDRAIRVIADHIKASCFILADNLAVLPSNVGQGYVLRRIIRRAIRYAKKLGMEFHFLADLVDSVEEIYKSFYKELTEKKDFIKAELSIEEEKFFKTLRHGEQEFIKLMQQLPSKSIPGEISFKLYDTYGFPYEITEELAAEHGFSIDKVDFEKHFKNHQEISKKGSDKVFKGGLADCTYDTTKLHTATHLLHKSLQLVLGDHVRQKGSNITSERLRFDFSHPYKMTDDEIRKVEDIVNLQIKNKLSVTRSVMNLDDALAKGAMALFGEKYEDIVSVYEIDGFSIEVCGGPHVKNTSELGVFKIQKEQSSSSGIRRIRAILID
;
A
#
# COMPACT_ATOMS: atom_id res chain seq x y z
N MET A 1 -19.93 -17.48 -2.14
CA MET A 1 -20.07 -16.18 -1.44
C MET A 1 -19.40 -15.11 -2.29
N ARG A 2 -20.06 -13.98 -2.51
CA ARG A 2 -19.55 -12.86 -3.33
C ARG A 2 -18.70 -11.89 -2.51
N LEU A 3 -17.94 -11.02 -3.19
CA LEU A 3 -17.03 -10.03 -2.62
C LEU A 3 -17.67 -9.18 -1.51
N ASN A 4 -18.79 -8.51 -1.82
CA ASN A 4 -19.48 -7.62 -0.87
C ASN A 4 -20.14 -8.39 0.29
N GLU A 5 -20.56 -9.64 0.06
CA GLU A 5 -21.15 -10.48 1.11
C GLU A 5 -20.11 -10.85 2.17
N LEU A 6 -18.87 -11.17 1.74
CA LEU A 6 -17.79 -11.50 2.66
C LEU A 6 -17.41 -10.29 3.52
N ARG A 7 -17.22 -9.11 2.93
CA ARG A 7 -16.94 -7.86 3.69
C ARG A 7 -17.99 -7.64 4.77
N LYS A 8 -19.26 -7.65 4.38
CA LYS A 8 -20.37 -7.42 5.30
C LYS A 8 -20.41 -8.46 6.42
N LYS A 9 -20.31 -9.75 6.10
CA LYS A 9 -20.33 -10.82 7.11
C LYS A 9 -19.18 -10.70 8.10
N TYR A 10 -17.98 -10.33 7.63
CA TYR A 10 -16.82 -10.15 8.50
C TYR A 10 -17.03 -9.00 9.49
N ILE A 11 -17.44 -7.84 8.98
CA ILE A 11 -17.72 -6.66 9.80
C ILE A 11 -18.85 -6.94 10.80
N ASP A 12 -19.98 -7.50 10.34
CA ASP A 12 -21.12 -7.83 11.21
C ASP A 12 -20.74 -8.84 12.30
N PHE A 13 -19.88 -9.82 11.98
CA PHE A 13 -19.37 -10.79 12.96
C PHE A 13 -18.57 -10.09 14.07
N PHE A 14 -17.57 -9.29 13.72
CA PHE A 14 -16.72 -8.64 14.73
C PHE A 14 -17.47 -7.54 15.50
N LYS A 15 -18.40 -6.82 14.88
CA LYS A 15 -19.32 -5.92 15.61
C LYS A 15 -20.15 -6.67 16.65
N SER A 16 -20.60 -7.90 16.34
CA SER A 16 -21.29 -8.75 17.32
C SER A 16 -20.41 -9.19 18.51
N LYS A 17 -19.07 -9.12 18.36
CA LYS A 17 -18.09 -9.38 19.42
C LYS A 17 -17.65 -8.12 20.17
N GLY A 18 -18.18 -6.96 19.80
CA GLY A 18 -17.88 -5.68 20.44
C GLY A 18 -16.81 -4.84 19.74
N HIS A 19 -16.31 -5.26 18.57
CA HIS A 19 -15.37 -4.45 17.80
C HIS A 19 -16.07 -3.23 17.20
N CYS A 20 -15.39 -2.10 17.23
CA CYS A 20 -15.81 -0.90 16.52
C CYS A 20 -15.36 -0.98 15.06
N GLU A 21 -16.28 -0.73 14.13
CA GLU A 21 -15.96 -0.62 12.72
C GLU A 21 -15.29 0.73 12.46
N ILE A 22 -14.04 0.69 11.99
CA ILE A 22 -13.29 1.90 11.59
C ILE A 22 -13.22 1.97 10.07
N ALA A 23 -12.97 3.18 9.54
CA ALA A 23 -12.74 3.35 8.12
C ALA A 23 -11.32 2.91 7.75
N GLY A 24 -11.20 2.04 6.74
CA GLY A 24 -9.90 1.72 6.13
C GLY A 24 -9.20 2.99 5.67
N LYS A 25 -7.89 3.06 5.86
CA LYS A 25 -7.08 4.25 5.56
C LYS A 25 -6.67 4.29 4.08
N SER A 26 -6.10 5.43 3.68
CA SER A 26 -5.55 5.64 2.34
C SER A 26 -4.59 4.51 1.92
N LEU A 27 -4.51 4.20 0.62
CA LEU A 27 -3.45 3.34 0.08
C LEU A 27 -2.07 3.98 0.24
N ILE A 28 -2.03 5.30 0.34
CA ILE A 28 -0.83 6.10 0.43
C ILE A 28 -0.66 6.46 1.91
N PRO A 29 0.41 6.00 2.57
CA PRO A 29 0.62 6.27 3.97
C PRO A 29 0.68 7.77 4.23
N ASP A 30 -0.08 8.23 5.22
CA ASP A 30 0.03 9.60 5.69
C ASP A 30 1.21 9.70 6.66
N ASN A 31 2.20 10.52 6.30
CA ASN A 31 3.40 10.77 7.11
C ASN A 31 4.27 9.55 7.48
N ASP A 32 4.16 8.43 6.76
CA ASP A 32 5.09 7.29 6.86
C ASP A 32 6.02 7.24 5.62
N SER A 33 7.34 7.27 5.86
CA SER A 33 8.38 7.22 4.82
C SER A 33 8.99 5.84 4.60
N THR A 34 8.60 4.82 5.39
CA THR A 34 9.14 3.45 5.32
C THR A 34 8.64 2.68 4.11
N VAL A 35 7.39 2.92 3.74
CA VAL A 35 6.71 2.22 2.66
C VAL A 35 6.12 3.22 1.68
N LEU A 36 6.07 2.82 0.40
CA LEU A 36 5.45 3.64 -0.63
C LEU A 36 3.92 3.53 -0.59
N PHE A 37 3.40 2.37 -0.20
CA PHE A 37 1.97 2.12 -0.09
C PHE A 37 1.70 1.32 1.17
N ASN A 38 0.49 1.42 1.70
CA ASN A 38 0.05 0.52 2.75
C ASN A 38 -0.06 -0.90 2.17
N THR A 39 0.76 -1.83 2.66
CA THR A 39 0.87 -3.24 2.26
C THR A 39 0.09 -4.18 3.19
N ALA A 40 -0.36 -3.69 4.35
CA ALA A 40 -1.09 -4.44 5.37
C ALA A 40 -2.06 -3.56 6.18
N GLY A 41 -3.08 -4.19 6.77
CA GLY A 41 -4.06 -3.55 7.65
C GLY A 41 -3.45 -2.89 8.89
N MET A 42 -2.35 -3.43 9.42
CA MET A 42 -1.77 -2.95 10.67
C MET A 42 -0.96 -1.66 10.57
N GLN A 43 -0.50 -1.30 9.37
CA GLN A 43 0.41 -0.17 9.17
C GLN A 43 -0.16 1.16 9.68
N PRO A 44 -1.40 1.53 9.35
CA PRO A 44 -2.01 2.74 9.89
C PRO A 44 -2.29 2.67 11.39
N LEU A 45 -2.19 1.48 12.00
CA LEU A 45 -2.46 1.24 13.41
C LEU A 45 -1.20 1.10 14.28
N VAL A 46 0.00 1.21 13.70
CA VAL A 46 1.29 1.08 14.41
C VAL A 46 1.37 1.91 15.70
N PRO A 47 1.00 3.21 15.73
CA PRO A 47 1.09 4.01 16.96
C PRO A 47 0.25 3.41 18.09
N TYR A 48 -0.94 2.91 17.76
CA TYR A 48 -1.84 2.27 18.71
C TYR A 48 -1.31 0.90 19.12
N LEU A 49 -0.75 0.10 18.23
CA LEU A 49 -0.11 -1.17 18.60
C LEU A 49 1.07 -0.97 19.57
N LEU A 50 1.75 0.18 19.51
CA LEU A 50 2.86 0.56 20.40
C LEU A 50 2.45 1.13 21.75
N GLY A 51 1.15 1.37 21.98
CA GLY A 51 0.64 1.78 23.30
C GLY A 51 -0.26 3.00 23.29
N GLU A 52 -0.40 3.71 22.16
CA GLU A 52 -1.35 4.82 22.09
C GLU A 52 -2.80 4.35 22.17
N MET A 53 -3.68 5.22 22.67
CA MET A 53 -5.12 4.96 22.71
C MET A 53 -5.76 5.34 21.38
N HIS A 54 -6.48 4.41 20.77
CA HIS A 54 -7.26 4.67 19.57
C HIS A 54 -8.61 5.33 19.94
N PRO A 55 -9.07 6.36 19.21
CA PRO A 55 -10.32 7.07 19.52
C PRO A 55 -11.55 6.16 19.54
N SER A 56 -11.60 5.17 18.63
CA SER A 56 -12.68 4.18 18.53
C SER A 56 -12.59 2.99 19.52
N GLY A 57 -11.70 3.04 20.52
CA GLY A 57 -11.58 2.00 21.55
C GLY A 57 -10.44 1.00 21.32
N ASP A 58 -10.51 -0.16 21.98
CA ASP A 58 -9.43 -1.17 22.01
C ASP A 58 -9.71 -2.42 21.16
N MET A 59 -10.89 -2.51 20.53
CA MET A 59 -11.27 -3.58 19.60
C MET A 59 -11.76 -2.95 18.30
N LEU A 60 -11.06 -3.20 17.20
CA LEU A 60 -11.29 -2.52 15.92
C LEU A 60 -11.47 -3.53 14.79
N VAL A 61 -12.29 -3.21 13.80
CA VAL A 61 -12.46 -4.01 12.58
C VAL A 61 -12.58 -3.11 11.36
N ASP A 62 -11.98 -3.49 10.23
CA ASP A 62 -12.10 -2.74 8.99
C ASP A 62 -11.95 -3.59 7.71
N VAL A 63 -12.01 -2.89 6.58
CA VAL A 63 -11.52 -3.36 5.29
C VAL A 63 -10.40 -2.41 4.82
N GLN A 64 -9.14 -2.86 4.86
CA GLN A 64 -8.00 -2.06 4.41
C GLN A 64 -7.69 -2.35 2.94
N LYS A 65 -7.55 -1.28 2.16
CA LYS A 65 -6.97 -1.31 0.81
C LYS A 65 -5.46 -1.54 0.92
N CYS A 66 -4.93 -2.56 0.24
CA CYS A 66 -3.49 -2.87 0.27
C CYS A 66 -2.88 -2.87 -1.13
N LEU A 67 -1.63 -2.43 -1.25
CA LEU A 67 -0.85 -2.53 -2.48
C LEU A 67 0.54 -3.08 -2.18
N ARG A 68 0.92 -4.17 -2.86
CA ARG A 68 2.24 -4.81 -2.72
C ARG A 68 3.04 -4.66 -4.00
N THR A 69 4.20 -4.01 -3.88
CA THR A 69 5.12 -3.82 -5.02
C THR A 69 6.05 -5.00 -5.25
N GLY A 70 6.24 -5.84 -4.23
CA GLY A 70 7.08 -7.04 -4.32
C GLY A 70 6.49 -8.10 -5.26
N ASP A 71 5.16 -8.20 -5.28
CA ASP A 71 4.42 -9.23 -6.02
C ASP A 71 4.14 -8.85 -7.48
N ILE A 72 4.57 -7.65 -7.91
CA ILE A 72 4.24 -7.10 -9.22
C ILE A 72 4.68 -8.06 -10.32
N ASP A 73 5.83 -8.72 -10.19
CA ASP A 73 6.41 -9.54 -11.25
C ASP A 73 5.75 -10.92 -11.38
N GLU A 74 5.15 -11.41 -10.30
CA GLU A 74 4.35 -12.64 -10.20
C GLU A 74 2.90 -12.45 -10.69
N VAL A 75 2.41 -11.21 -10.74
CA VAL A 75 1.07 -10.90 -11.29
C VAL A 75 0.91 -11.47 -12.70
N GLY A 76 -0.26 -12.06 -12.94
CA GLY A 76 -0.56 -12.86 -14.13
C GLY A 76 -0.55 -14.37 -13.87
N ASP A 77 -0.06 -14.81 -12.71
CA ASP A 77 -0.24 -16.18 -12.24
C ASP A 77 -1.69 -16.44 -11.74
N LEU A 78 -1.92 -17.44 -10.89
CA LEU A 78 -3.27 -17.77 -10.44
C LEU A 78 -3.70 -17.04 -9.15
N SER A 79 -2.80 -16.37 -8.43
CA SER A 79 -3.04 -15.92 -7.05
C SER A 79 -2.44 -14.59 -6.62
N HIS A 80 -1.40 -14.08 -7.30
CA HIS A 80 -0.74 -12.82 -6.95
C HIS A 80 -1.49 -11.62 -7.52
N LEU A 81 -1.56 -10.55 -6.74
CA LEU A 81 -2.26 -9.30 -7.04
C LEU A 81 -1.38 -8.12 -6.62
N THR A 82 -1.38 -7.05 -7.42
CA THR A 82 -0.73 -5.79 -7.02
C THR A 82 -1.57 -5.10 -5.95
N PHE A 83 -2.88 -5.06 -6.15
CA PHE A 83 -3.84 -4.47 -5.23
C PHE A 83 -4.85 -5.53 -4.78
N PHE A 84 -5.12 -5.57 -3.49
CA PHE A 84 -6.11 -6.45 -2.88
C PHE A 84 -6.67 -5.79 -1.62
N GLU A 85 -7.74 -6.38 -1.09
CA GLU A 85 -8.33 -5.93 0.17
C GLU A 85 -8.03 -6.92 1.28
N MET A 86 -7.66 -6.37 2.43
CA MET A 86 -7.39 -7.11 3.63
C MET A 86 -8.46 -6.79 4.66
N LEU A 87 -9.23 -7.81 5.05
CA LEU A 87 -10.10 -7.74 6.21
C LEU A 87 -9.25 -7.85 7.46
N GLY A 88 -9.34 -6.87 8.34
CA GLY A 88 -8.58 -6.83 9.58
C GLY A 88 -9.47 -6.69 10.79
N ASN A 89 -9.09 -7.38 11.86
CA ASN A 89 -9.56 -7.09 13.21
C ASN A 89 -8.37 -6.96 14.15
N TRP A 90 -8.47 -6.02 15.09
CA TRP A 90 -7.41 -5.71 16.03
C TRP A 90 -7.90 -5.77 17.46
N SER A 91 -7.02 -6.28 18.32
CA SER A 91 -7.11 -6.13 19.77
C SER A 91 -5.93 -5.27 20.22
N LEU A 92 -6.22 -4.10 20.76
CA LEU A 92 -5.23 -3.19 21.34
C LEU A 92 -5.14 -3.42 22.86
N GLY A 93 -5.05 -4.69 23.27
CA GLY A 93 -4.97 -5.13 24.66
C GLY A 93 -6.25 -5.72 25.27
N ALA A 94 -7.35 -5.78 24.53
CA ALA A 94 -8.63 -6.32 25.02
C ALA A 94 -8.64 -7.85 25.14
N TYR A 95 -7.99 -8.53 24.21
CA TYR A 95 -7.79 -9.99 24.18
C TYR A 95 -6.50 -10.38 23.44
N PHE A 96 -6.13 -11.66 23.52
CA PHE A 96 -4.92 -12.18 22.89
C PHE A 96 -5.18 -13.54 22.20
N LYS A 97 -4.18 -14.41 22.14
CA LYS A 97 -4.15 -15.68 21.39
C LYS A 97 -5.42 -16.52 21.47
N GLU A 98 -5.83 -16.92 22.68
CA GLU A 98 -6.96 -17.85 22.84
C GLU A 98 -8.25 -17.34 22.19
N LEU A 99 -8.61 -16.07 22.46
CA LEU A 99 -9.85 -15.51 21.94
C LEU A 99 -9.73 -15.17 20.45
N ALA A 100 -8.56 -14.70 19.99
CA ALA A 100 -8.30 -14.46 18.57
C ALA A 100 -8.52 -15.74 17.75
N VAL A 101 -7.92 -16.85 18.16
CA VAL A 101 -8.08 -18.16 17.51
C VAL A 101 -9.53 -18.64 17.55
N LYS A 102 -10.22 -18.50 18.70
CA LYS A 102 -11.64 -18.85 18.83
C LYS A 102 -12.53 -18.06 17.88
N TYR A 103 -12.32 -16.75 17.76
CA TYR A 103 -13.06 -15.90 16.83
C TYR A 103 -12.78 -16.29 15.38
N SER A 104 -11.51 -16.53 15.02
CA SER A 104 -11.18 -16.99 13.67
C SER A 104 -11.84 -18.32 13.33
N PHE A 105 -11.77 -19.29 14.24
CA PHE A 105 -12.42 -20.59 14.04
C PHE A 105 -13.94 -20.47 13.93
N GLU A 106 -14.58 -19.68 14.78
CA GLU A 106 -16.04 -19.45 14.75
C GLU A 106 -16.48 -18.83 13.42
N PHE A 107 -15.80 -17.78 12.97
CA PHE A 107 -16.13 -17.12 11.70
C PHE A 107 -16.00 -18.07 10.49
N LEU A 108 -14.92 -18.86 10.46
CA LEU A 108 -14.66 -19.80 9.37
C LEU A 108 -15.66 -20.97 9.36
N THR A 109 -15.96 -21.56 10.52
CA THR A 109 -16.67 -22.86 10.58
C THR A 109 -18.15 -22.76 10.87
N SER A 110 -18.63 -21.66 11.45
CA SER A 110 -20.03 -21.51 11.83
C SER A 110 -20.96 -21.50 10.61
N PRO A 111 -22.09 -22.24 10.65
CA PRO A 111 -23.14 -22.19 9.63
C PRO A 111 -23.72 -20.79 9.39
N ASN A 112 -23.61 -19.89 10.37
CA ASN A 112 -24.12 -18.51 10.25
C ASN A 112 -23.19 -17.61 9.42
N TYR A 113 -21.92 -18.01 9.22
CA TYR A 113 -20.88 -17.20 8.57
C TYR A 113 -20.37 -17.89 7.30
N LEU A 114 -19.14 -18.43 7.30
CA LEU A 114 -18.55 -19.03 6.10
C LEU A 114 -18.86 -20.51 5.93
N ASN A 115 -19.22 -21.22 7.01
CA ASN A 115 -19.57 -22.63 7.00
C ASN A 115 -18.53 -23.53 6.31
N ILE A 116 -17.24 -23.21 6.48
CA ILE A 116 -16.14 -24.03 5.98
C ILE A 116 -16.04 -25.26 6.86
N SER A 117 -16.03 -26.45 6.25
CA SER A 117 -15.79 -27.68 7.00
C SER A 117 -14.42 -27.59 7.68
N LYS A 118 -14.41 -27.82 9.00
CA LYS A 118 -13.17 -27.90 9.79
C LYS A 118 -12.19 -28.93 9.23
N ASP A 119 -12.67 -29.93 8.48
CA ASP A 119 -11.82 -30.94 7.86
C ASP A 119 -10.94 -30.41 6.74
N LYS A 120 -11.25 -29.22 6.22
CA LYS A 120 -10.45 -28.51 5.24
C LYS A 120 -9.45 -27.54 5.85
N LEU A 121 -9.50 -27.31 7.17
CA LEU A 121 -8.65 -26.33 7.83
C LEU A 121 -7.33 -26.96 8.26
N TYR A 122 -6.26 -26.24 7.91
CA TYR A 122 -4.89 -26.51 8.31
C TYR A 122 -4.33 -25.23 8.92
N VAL A 123 -3.48 -25.33 9.93
CA VAL A 123 -2.94 -24.15 10.61
C VAL A 123 -1.44 -24.29 10.82
N SER A 124 -0.75 -23.16 10.83
CA SER A 124 0.65 -23.06 11.21
C SER A 124 0.81 -22.30 12.53
N VAL A 125 1.88 -22.57 13.25
CA VAL A 125 2.28 -21.89 14.49
C VAL A 125 3.80 -21.80 14.55
N PHE A 126 4.32 -20.83 15.29
CA PHE A 126 5.76 -20.63 15.41
C PHE A 126 6.47 -21.80 16.11
N GLU A 127 7.50 -22.36 15.47
CA GLU A 127 8.27 -23.50 16.01
C GLU A 127 9.22 -23.14 17.15
N GLY A 128 9.49 -21.85 17.34
CA GLY A 128 10.47 -21.35 18.30
C GLY A 128 11.85 -21.15 17.67
N ASP A 129 12.65 -20.30 18.29
CA ASP A 129 14.07 -20.13 17.99
C ASP A 129 14.85 -19.80 19.28
N GLU A 130 16.11 -19.41 19.15
CA GLU A 130 16.96 -19.05 20.30
C GLU A 130 16.44 -17.85 21.10
N ARG A 131 15.55 -17.04 20.52
CA ARG A 131 15.05 -15.76 21.06
C ARG A 131 13.67 -15.91 21.67
N VAL A 132 12.80 -16.66 21.00
CA VAL A 132 11.38 -16.78 21.32
C VAL A 132 10.99 -18.26 21.38
N SER A 133 10.34 -18.66 22.47
CA SER A 133 9.89 -20.04 22.65
C SER A 133 8.83 -20.45 21.62
N ARG A 134 8.79 -21.75 21.32
CA ARG A 134 7.74 -22.39 20.52
C ARG A 134 6.33 -22.01 20.98
N ASP A 135 5.43 -21.72 20.05
CA ASP A 135 4.06 -21.29 20.36
C ASP A 135 3.11 -22.45 20.66
N ILE A 136 3.34 -23.08 21.82
CA ILE A 136 2.52 -24.21 22.31
C ILE A 136 1.11 -23.76 22.71
N GLU A 137 0.96 -22.52 23.18
CA GLU A 137 -0.32 -21.95 23.62
C GLU A 137 -1.33 -21.93 22.48
N THR A 138 -0.94 -21.33 21.34
CA THR A 138 -1.80 -21.24 20.16
C THR A 138 -2.13 -22.62 19.58
N ALA A 139 -1.16 -23.53 19.54
CA ALA A 139 -1.37 -24.91 19.08
C ALA A 139 -2.40 -25.66 19.94
N ASN A 140 -2.32 -25.54 21.27
CA ASN A 140 -3.28 -26.17 22.17
C ASN A 140 -4.70 -25.62 21.98
N VAL A 141 -4.85 -24.32 21.68
CA VAL A 141 -6.16 -23.71 21.40
C VAL A 141 -6.76 -24.32 20.14
N TRP A 142 -5.99 -24.42 19.05
CA TRP A 142 -6.45 -25.08 17.81
C TRP A 142 -6.85 -26.54 18.02
N GLU A 143 -6.04 -27.30 18.77
CA GLU A 143 -6.36 -28.69 19.12
C GLU A 143 -7.68 -28.78 19.91
N SER A 144 -7.89 -27.88 20.88
CA SER A 144 -9.12 -27.83 21.68
C SER A 144 -10.38 -27.52 20.86
N LEU A 145 -10.23 -26.82 19.73
CA LEU A 145 -11.29 -26.53 18.76
C LEU A 145 -11.53 -27.67 17.77
N GLY A 146 -10.74 -28.75 17.88
CA GLY A 146 -10.90 -29.97 17.10
C GLY A 146 -10.11 -29.99 15.80
N ILE A 147 -9.08 -29.15 15.64
CA ILE A 147 -8.09 -29.30 14.58
C ILE A 147 -7.13 -30.44 14.96
N PRO A 148 -7.00 -31.49 14.13
CA PRO A 148 -6.08 -32.60 14.41
C PRO A 148 -4.62 -32.17 14.46
N LYS A 149 -3.79 -32.84 15.28
CA LYS A 149 -2.35 -32.52 15.43
C LYS A 149 -1.56 -32.58 14.13
N ASP A 150 -1.90 -33.50 13.23
CA ASP A 150 -1.28 -33.64 11.90
C ASP A 150 -1.68 -32.52 10.92
N ARG A 151 -2.58 -31.62 11.34
CA ARG A 151 -2.95 -30.38 10.63
C ARG A 151 -2.46 -29.11 11.32
N ILE A 152 -1.71 -29.24 12.42
CA ILE A 152 -1.06 -28.13 13.13
C ILE A 152 0.43 -28.20 12.85
N PHE A 153 0.92 -27.32 11.98
CA PHE A 153 2.30 -27.30 11.54
C PHE A 153 3.10 -26.30 12.37
N TYR A 154 4.28 -26.71 12.80
CA TYR A 154 5.23 -25.79 13.42
C TYR A 154 6.23 -25.37 12.35
N LEU A 155 6.27 -24.08 12.03
CA LEU A 155 7.18 -23.55 11.00
C LEU A 155 8.16 -22.52 11.60
N SER A 156 9.25 -22.31 10.86
CA SER A 156 10.32 -21.40 11.20
C SER A 156 9.87 -19.94 11.26
N GLY A 157 10.74 -19.06 11.77
CA GLY A 157 10.48 -17.63 11.81
C GLY A 157 10.38 -16.95 10.43
N GLU A 158 10.78 -17.62 9.35
CA GLU A 158 10.54 -17.11 7.99
C GLU A 158 9.07 -17.18 7.61
N HIS A 159 8.32 -18.11 8.20
CA HIS A 159 6.90 -18.31 7.95
C HIS A 159 6.03 -17.81 9.10
N ASN A 160 6.40 -18.10 10.35
CA ASN A 160 5.54 -17.85 11.50
C ASN A 160 6.06 -16.80 12.49
N PHE A 161 6.82 -15.82 12.01
CA PHE A 161 7.25 -14.71 12.85
C PHE A 161 7.19 -13.39 12.08
N TRP A 162 6.24 -12.54 12.46
CA TRP A 162 6.02 -11.27 11.79
C TRP A 162 6.92 -10.19 12.38
N GLY A 163 7.85 -9.68 11.54
CA GLY A 163 8.77 -8.59 11.89
C GLY A 163 8.12 -7.21 11.76
N PRO A 164 8.72 -6.15 12.33
CA PRO A 164 8.13 -4.82 12.23
C PRO A 164 8.10 -4.30 10.79
N VAL A 165 7.22 -3.33 10.54
CA VAL A 165 7.30 -2.52 9.32
C VAL A 165 8.62 -1.73 9.36
N GLY A 166 9.60 -2.16 8.55
CA GLY A 166 10.96 -1.62 8.59
C GLY A 166 11.88 -2.39 9.55
N ASN A 167 12.75 -1.68 10.28
CA ASN A 167 13.77 -2.30 11.15
C ASN A 167 13.42 -2.27 12.64
N VAL A 168 12.45 -1.44 13.04
CA VAL A 168 12.07 -1.17 14.44
C VAL A 168 10.55 -1.11 14.52
N GLY A 169 9.96 -1.70 15.56
CA GLY A 169 8.50 -1.66 15.74
C GLY A 169 7.94 -2.91 16.43
N PRO A 170 6.60 -3.00 16.54
CA PRO A 170 5.94 -4.17 17.11
C PRO A 170 6.13 -5.40 16.22
N CYS A 171 6.25 -6.57 16.84
CA CYS A 171 6.49 -7.85 16.18
C CYS A 171 6.07 -9.02 17.08
N GLY A 172 6.00 -10.22 16.52
CA GLY A 172 5.70 -11.42 17.29
C GLY A 172 5.45 -12.65 16.44
N PRO A 173 5.23 -13.80 17.09
CA PRO A 173 4.80 -15.01 16.41
C PRO A 173 3.38 -14.82 15.88
N ASP A 174 3.01 -15.62 14.91
CA ASP A 174 1.66 -15.64 14.36
C ASP A 174 1.15 -17.08 14.19
N THR A 175 -0.10 -17.18 13.75
CA THR A 175 -0.68 -18.41 13.25
C THR A 175 -1.41 -18.13 11.95
N GLU A 176 -1.09 -18.91 10.92
CA GLU A 176 -1.73 -18.77 9.61
C GLU A 176 -2.73 -19.90 9.41
N ILE A 177 -3.82 -19.60 8.71
CA ILE A 177 -4.93 -20.50 8.46
C ILE A 177 -5.01 -20.78 6.97
N PHE A 178 -4.89 -22.06 6.64
CA PHE A 178 -4.91 -22.59 5.29
C PHE A 178 -6.17 -23.41 5.06
N VAL A 179 -6.64 -23.40 3.81
CA VAL A 179 -7.70 -24.29 3.32
C VAL A 179 -7.14 -25.31 2.33
N ASP A 180 -7.57 -26.56 2.45
CA ASP A 180 -7.35 -27.57 1.40
C ASP A 180 -8.31 -27.32 0.22
N THR A 181 -7.74 -27.03 -0.94
CA THR A 181 -8.46 -26.75 -2.18
C THR A 181 -9.04 -28.02 -2.82
N GLY A 182 -8.67 -29.20 -2.32
CA GLY A 182 -9.04 -30.51 -2.87
C GLY A 182 -8.10 -30.98 -3.99
N LYS A 183 -7.07 -30.20 -4.33
CA LYS A 183 -6.03 -30.62 -5.27
C LYS A 183 -5.24 -31.80 -4.72
N GLU A 184 -4.86 -32.73 -5.58
CA GLU A 184 -3.96 -33.81 -5.20
C GLU A 184 -2.58 -33.28 -4.82
N LYS A 185 -1.90 -33.99 -3.92
CA LYS A 185 -0.52 -33.66 -3.53
C LYS A 185 0.38 -33.75 -4.75
N CYS A 186 1.19 -32.72 -5.01
CA CYS A 186 2.13 -32.74 -6.13
C CYS A 186 3.36 -33.63 -5.89
N SER A 187 3.62 -33.99 -4.63
CA SER A 187 4.72 -34.85 -4.21
C SER A 187 4.46 -35.44 -2.81
N SER A 188 5.30 -36.38 -2.37
CA SER A 188 5.26 -36.93 -1.00
C SER A 188 5.46 -35.86 0.08
N ASN A 189 6.22 -34.81 -0.23
CA ASN A 189 6.56 -33.72 0.69
C ASN A 189 5.63 -32.51 0.53
N CYS A 190 4.49 -32.68 -0.15
CA CYS A 190 3.50 -31.62 -0.29
C CYS A 190 2.77 -31.40 1.05
N ASP A 191 3.13 -30.29 1.70
CA ASP A 191 2.50 -29.74 2.90
C ASP A 191 1.99 -28.32 2.65
N ILE A 192 1.58 -27.63 3.73
CA ILE A 192 0.99 -26.28 3.65
C ILE A 192 1.93 -25.20 3.11
N THR A 193 3.24 -25.42 3.14
CA THR A 193 4.25 -24.49 2.59
C THR A 193 4.45 -24.67 1.09
N CYS A 194 3.87 -25.73 0.51
CA CYS A 194 4.05 -26.07 -0.89
C CYS A 194 3.31 -25.08 -1.81
N PRO A 195 3.99 -24.45 -2.79
CA PRO A 195 3.37 -23.45 -3.68
C PRO A 195 2.46 -24.05 -4.75
N CYS A 196 2.17 -25.36 -4.70
CA CYS A 196 1.39 -26.04 -5.73
C CYS A 196 -0.11 -25.67 -5.73
N GLY A 197 -0.59 -24.89 -4.77
CA GLY A 197 -1.98 -24.47 -4.65
C GLY A 197 -2.93 -25.53 -4.07
N LYS A 198 -2.39 -26.62 -3.48
CA LYS A 198 -3.19 -27.56 -2.69
C LYS A 198 -3.70 -26.93 -1.40
N TYR A 199 -2.81 -26.22 -0.72
CA TYR A 199 -3.12 -25.48 0.49
C TYR A 199 -3.05 -24.00 0.15
N PHE A 200 -4.02 -23.25 0.63
CA PHE A 200 -4.12 -21.82 0.32
C PHE A 200 -4.35 -21.04 1.61
N GLU A 201 -3.43 -20.15 1.92
CA GLU A 201 -3.51 -19.25 3.08
C GLU A 201 -4.62 -18.22 2.84
N ILE A 202 -5.58 -18.16 3.76
CA ILE A 202 -6.72 -17.25 3.68
C ILE A 202 -6.74 -16.21 4.82
N TRP A 203 -6.06 -16.48 5.93
CA TRP A 203 -6.07 -15.60 7.11
C TRP A 203 -4.83 -15.81 7.97
N ASN A 204 -4.26 -14.73 8.48
CA ASN A 204 -3.18 -14.72 9.47
C ASN A 204 -3.64 -13.98 10.75
N ASN A 205 -3.28 -14.52 11.92
CA ASN A 205 -3.36 -13.85 13.22
C ASN A 205 -1.95 -13.63 13.81
N VAL A 206 -1.51 -12.37 13.82
CA VAL A 206 -0.22 -11.94 14.39
C VAL A 206 -0.38 -11.54 15.86
N PHE A 207 0.48 -12.10 16.72
CA PHE A 207 0.47 -11.87 18.15
C PHE A 207 1.59 -10.92 18.55
N MET A 208 1.34 -9.62 18.40
CA MET A 208 2.27 -8.55 18.73
C MET A 208 2.57 -8.56 20.23
N GLN A 209 3.71 -9.15 20.60
CA GLN A 209 4.15 -9.29 22.00
C GLN A 209 5.54 -8.73 22.24
N TYR A 210 6.31 -8.45 21.18
CA TYR A 210 7.63 -7.87 21.26
C TYR A 210 7.73 -6.58 20.46
N LYS A 211 8.71 -5.75 20.81
CA LYS A 211 9.21 -4.67 19.96
C LYS A 211 10.65 -4.95 19.60
N ARG A 212 10.96 -4.89 18.31
CA ARG A 212 12.33 -4.97 17.82
C ARG A 212 12.97 -3.60 17.91
N ASN A 213 14.15 -3.53 18.51
CA ASN A 213 14.96 -2.33 18.65
C ASN A 213 15.94 -2.16 17.48
N GLU A 214 16.53 -0.97 17.33
CA GLU A 214 17.50 -0.65 16.26
C GLU A 214 18.71 -1.61 16.24
N ASN A 215 19.17 -2.03 17.41
CA ASN A 215 20.28 -2.97 17.57
C ASN A 215 19.88 -4.44 17.25
N GLY A 216 18.63 -4.68 16.85
CA GLY A 216 18.09 -5.99 16.55
C GLY A 216 17.62 -6.81 17.77
N SER A 217 17.72 -6.28 18.99
CA SER A 217 17.20 -6.94 20.18
C SER A 217 15.67 -6.85 20.27
N TYR A 218 15.07 -7.76 21.02
CA TYR A 218 13.62 -7.78 21.29
C TYR A 218 13.35 -7.38 22.73
N GLU A 219 12.40 -6.48 22.94
CA GLU A 219 11.83 -6.17 24.25
C GLU A 219 10.36 -6.59 24.29
N GLU A 220 9.87 -7.10 25.42
CA GLU A 220 8.44 -7.46 25.55
C GLU A 220 7.58 -6.19 25.65
N LEU A 221 6.51 -6.14 24.88
CA LEU A 221 5.56 -5.03 24.90
C LEU A 221 4.77 -5.03 26.21
N LYS A 222 4.59 -3.85 26.80
CA LYS A 222 3.72 -3.66 27.98
C LYS A 222 2.26 -4.08 27.71
N ARG A 223 1.84 -3.97 26.45
CA ARG A 223 0.51 -4.31 25.98
C ARG A 223 0.63 -5.28 24.81
N LYS A 224 0.12 -6.49 24.98
CA LYS A 224 0.04 -7.49 23.92
C LYS A 224 -1.15 -7.17 23.03
N CYS A 225 -0.93 -7.14 21.73
CA CYS A 225 -1.95 -6.80 20.75
C CYS A 225 -2.15 -7.97 19.78
N VAL A 226 -3.35 -8.04 19.19
CA VAL A 226 -3.64 -8.95 18.09
C VAL A 226 -3.83 -8.10 16.84
N ASP A 227 -3.13 -8.48 15.80
CA ASP A 227 -3.33 -8.02 14.43
C ASP A 227 -3.77 -9.21 13.59
N THR A 228 -4.68 -9.00 12.65
CA THR A 228 -5.13 -10.07 11.77
C THR A 228 -5.30 -9.55 10.35
N GLY A 229 -5.10 -10.42 9.37
CA GLY A 229 -5.26 -10.09 7.96
C GLY A 229 -5.85 -11.25 7.17
N MET A 230 -7.09 -11.10 6.70
CA MET A 230 -7.74 -12.03 5.78
C MET A 230 -7.80 -11.42 4.38
N GLY A 231 -7.14 -12.06 3.42
CA GLY A 231 -7.20 -11.66 2.02
C GLY A 231 -8.56 -11.97 1.42
N ILE A 232 -9.31 -10.94 1.02
CA ILE A 232 -10.67 -11.11 0.50
C ILE A 232 -10.67 -11.94 -0.77
N GLU A 233 -9.85 -11.57 -1.75
CA GLU A 233 -9.78 -12.22 -3.06
C GLU A 233 -9.45 -13.70 -2.94
N ARG A 234 -8.51 -14.05 -2.07
CA ARG A 234 -8.17 -15.45 -1.79
C ARG A 234 -9.32 -16.21 -1.14
N THR A 235 -9.97 -15.60 -0.16
CA THR A 235 -11.07 -16.23 0.58
C THR A 235 -12.28 -16.49 -0.33
N ILE A 236 -12.70 -15.51 -1.14
CA ILE A 236 -13.83 -15.71 -2.06
C ILE A 236 -13.49 -16.70 -3.18
N THR A 237 -12.23 -16.81 -3.61
CA THR A 237 -11.78 -17.83 -4.57
C THR A 237 -12.11 -19.22 -4.06
N PHE A 238 -11.71 -19.52 -2.82
CA PHE A 238 -12.03 -20.79 -2.17
C PHE A 238 -13.54 -20.98 -2.00
N LEU A 239 -14.25 -19.97 -1.46
CA LEU A 239 -15.70 -20.05 -1.20
C LEU A 239 -16.57 -20.16 -2.46
N GLN A 240 -16.03 -19.79 -3.63
CA GLN A 240 -16.69 -19.95 -4.93
C GLN A 240 -16.24 -21.22 -5.66
N GLY A 241 -15.35 -22.01 -5.08
CA GLY A 241 -14.80 -23.22 -5.70
C GLY A 241 -13.98 -22.92 -6.95
N LYS A 242 -13.31 -21.76 -6.99
CA LYS A 242 -12.49 -21.32 -8.10
C LYS A 242 -11.02 -21.69 -7.91
N SER A 243 -10.31 -21.84 -9.02
CA SER A 243 -8.87 -22.16 -9.03
C SER A 243 -7.98 -20.91 -9.03
N SER A 244 -8.54 -19.76 -9.40
CA SER A 244 -7.80 -18.52 -9.50
C SER A 244 -8.55 -17.34 -8.90
N VAL A 245 -7.82 -16.39 -8.33
CA VAL A 245 -8.39 -15.11 -7.85
C VAL A 245 -9.07 -14.33 -8.96
N TYR A 246 -8.61 -14.52 -10.19
CA TYR A 246 -9.13 -13.88 -11.39
C TYR A 246 -10.47 -14.47 -11.87
N ASP A 247 -10.86 -15.66 -11.40
CA ASP A 247 -12.13 -16.32 -11.77
C ASP A 247 -13.33 -15.82 -10.94
N THR A 248 -13.11 -14.85 -10.06
CA THR A 248 -14.09 -14.38 -9.06
C THR A 248 -14.81 -13.13 -9.53
N ASP A 249 -15.87 -12.74 -8.82
CA ASP A 249 -16.60 -11.48 -9.05
C ASP A 249 -15.75 -10.22 -8.78
N ALA A 250 -14.56 -10.35 -8.20
CA ALA A 250 -13.60 -9.25 -8.06
C ALA A 250 -12.85 -8.90 -9.36
N PHE A 251 -12.90 -9.77 -10.38
CA PHE A 251 -12.17 -9.58 -11.65
C PHE A 251 -13.00 -9.86 -12.89
N ARG A 252 -14.00 -10.75 -12.82
CA ARG A 252 -14.76 -11.19 -14.00
C ARG A 252 -15.32 -10.04 -14.85
N PRO A 253 -15.91 -8.97 -14.30
CA PRO A 253 -16.38 -7.84 -15.11
C PRO A 253 -15.27 -7.14 -15.92
N ILE A 254 -14.06 -7.03 -15.35
CA ILE A 254 -12.90 -6.44 -16.04
C ILE A 254 -12.42 -7.40 -17.14
N ILE A 255 -12.35 -8.69 -16.83
CA ILE A 255 -11.93 -9.73 -17.78
C ILE A 255 -12.91 -9.80 -18.96
N ASP A 256 -14.21 -9.82 -18.71
CA ASP A 256 -15.25 -9.80 -19.75
C ASP A 256 -15.04 -8.61 -20.71
N ARG A 257 -14.77 -7.42 -20.16
CA ARG A 257 -14.50 -6.25 -20.99
C ARG A 257 -13.21 -6.36 -21.79
N ILE A 258 -12.16 -6.97 -21.24
CA ILE A 258 -10.92 -7.25 -21.98
C ILE A 258 -11.18 -8.25 -23.12
N GLU A 259 -11.96 -9.30 -22.89
CA GLU A 259 -12.34 -10.26 -23.93
C GLU A 259 -13.11 -9.59 -25.07
N GLU A 260 -14.08 -8.72 -24.74
CA GLU A 260 -14.85 -7.95 -25.72
C GLU A 260 -13.96 -7.07 -26.61
N VAL A 261 -12.99 -6.37 -26.01
CA VAL A 261 -12.13 -5.42 -26.73
C VAL A 261 -11.00 -6.13 -27.49
N SER A 262 -10.45 -7.21 -26.94
CA SER A 262 -9.33 -7.94 -27.55
C SER A 262 -9.75 -9.04 -28.53
N GLY A 263 -10.98 -9.54 -28.42
CA GLY A 263 -11.45 -10.73 -29.14
C GLY A 263 -10.81 -12.04 -28.66
N LYS A 264 -10.04 -12.01 -27.56
CA LYS A 264 -9.43 -13.18 -26.93
C LYS A 264 -10.32 -13.71 -25.82
N ILE A 265 -10.39 -15.02 -25.63
CA ILE A 265 -11.26 -15.65 -24.62
C ILE A 265 -10.40 -16.22 -23.50
N TYR A 266 -10.69 -15.82 -22.26
CA TYR A 266 -10.01 -16.28 -21.06
C TYR A 266 -10.28 -17.78 -20.81
N GLY A 267 -9.21 -18.52 -20.53
CA GLY A 267 -9.21 -19.97 -20.32
C GLY A 267 -8.91 -20.79 -21.59
N GLN A 268 -8.70 -20.15 -22.75
CA GLN A 268 -8.40 -20.87 -24.00
C GLN A 268 -6.90 -20.96 -24.31
N ASN A 269 -6.12 -19.96 -23.92
CA ASN A 269 -4.68 -19.91 -24.21
C ASN A 269 -3.93 -19.34 -23.01
N LEU A 270 -2.96 -20.09 -22.49
CA LEU A 270 -2.25 -19.72 -21.25
C LEU A 270 -1.48 -18.40 -21.35
N GLU A 271 -0.96 -18.05 -22.52
CA GLU A 271 -0.25 -16.78 -22.71
C GLU A 271 -1.21 -15.60 -22.77
N ASP A 272 -2.31 -15.73 -23.50
CA ASP A 272 -3.38 -14.73 -23.54
C ASP A 272 -4.00 -14.57 -22.14
N ASP A 273 -4.25 -15.67 -21.42
CA ASP A 273 -4.81 -15.66 -20.08
C ASP A 273 -3.91 -14.92 -19.10
N ARG A 274 -2.59 -15.11 -19.20
CA ARG A 274 -1.63 -14.38 -18.36
C ARG A 274 -1.68 -12.88 -18.68
N ALA A 275 -1.71 -12.51 -19.96
CA ALA A 275 -1.81 -11.11 -20.36
C ALA A 275 -3.11 -10.45 -19.86
N ILE A 276 -4.25 -11.13 -20.00
CA ILE A 276 -5.57 -10.68 -19.52
C ILE A 276 -5.54 -10.43 -18.01
N ARG A 277 -4.95 -11.35 -17.24
CA ARG A 277 -4.80 -11.22 -15.78
C ARG A 277 -3.97 -10.02 -15.38
N VAL A 278 -2.82 -9.81 -16.04
CA VAL A 278 -1.95 -8.65 -15.78
C VAL A 278 -2.68 -7.34 -16.05
N ILE A 279 -3.40 -7.24 -17.17
CA ILE A 279 -4.17 -6.04 -17.51
C ILE A 279 -5.25 -5.80 -16.44
N ALA A 280 -6.01 -6.83 -16.07
CA ALA A 280 -7.11 -6.74 -15.12
C ALA A 280 -6.66 -6.31 -13.71
N ASP A 281 -5.56 -6.87 -13.20
CA ASP A 281 -4.98 -6.47 -11.92
C ASP A 281 -4.46 -5.03 -11.95
N HIS A 282 -3.67 -4.69 -12.96
CA HIS A 282 -3.01 -3.40 -13.01
C HIS A 282 -3.97 -2.25 -13.28
N ILE A 283 -5.06 -2.44 -14.04
CA ILE A 283 -6.09 -1.40 -14.16
C ILE A 283 -6.81 -1.19 -12.82
N LYS A 284 -7.14 -2.27 -12.10
CA LYS A 284 -7.76 -2.20 -10.78
C LYS A 284 -6.86 -1.43 -9.80
N ALA A 285 -5.59 -1.81 -9.69
CA ALA A 285 -4.60 -1.12 -8.85
C ALA A 285 -4.44 0.36 -9.23
N SER A 286 -4.37 0.68 -10.53
CA SER A 286 -4.23 2.06 -11.01
C SER A 286 -5.45 2.93 -10.67
N CYS A 287 -6.65 2.39 -10.83
CA CYS A 287 -7.89 3.08 -10.46
C CYS A 287 -7.91 3.41 -8.97
N PHE A 288 -7.52 2.46 -8.11
CA PHE A 288 -7.51 2.70 -6.66
C PHE A 288 -6.44 3.71 -6.22
N ILE A 289 -5.24 3.72 -6.84
CA ILE A 289 -4.23 4.76 -6.55
C ILE A 289 -4.74 6.15 -6.96
N LEU A 290 -5.35 6.28 -8.15
CA LEU A 290 -5.85 7.56 -8.66
C LEU A 290 -7.14 8.04 -7.97
N ALA A 291 -7.96 7.10 -7.46
CA ALA A 291 -9.15 7.41 -6.68
C ALA A 291 -8.81 7.83 -5.23
N ASP A 292 -7.61 7.53 -4.75
CA ASP A 292 -7.21 7.84 -3.38
C ASP A 292 -7.25 9.36 -3.10
N ASN A 293 -7.46 9.75 -1.85
CA ASN A 293 -7.49 11.17 -1.47
C ASN A 293 -6.12 11.80 -1.49
N LEU A 294 -5.08 11.01 -1.22
CA LEU A 294 -3.70 11.40 -1.37
C LEU A 294 -3.14 11.03 -2.76
N ALA A 295 -4.03 10.88 -3.77
CA ALA A 295 -3.71 10.38 -5.09
C ALA A 295 -2.40 10.95 -5.65
N VAL A 296 -1.56 10.04 -6.14
CA VAL A 296 -0.29 10.37 -6.79
C VAL A 296 -0.43 10.13 -8.28
N LEU A 297 0.10 11.06 -9.08
CA LEU A 297 0.10 10.95 -10.54
C LEU A 297 1.35 10.21 -11.08
N PRO A 298 1.29 9.62 -12.29
CA PRO A 298 2.42 8.93 -12.91
C PRO A 298 3.69 9.80 -12.99
N SER A 299 4.77 9.38 -12.34
CA SER A 299 6.03 10.13 -12.23
C SER A 299 7.27 9.24 -12.43
N ASN A 300 8.47 9.82 -12.42
CA ASN A 300 9.73 9.06 -12.50
C ASN A 300 10.23 8.56 -11.12
N VAL A 301 9.56 8.89 -10.02
CA VAL A 301 10.05 8.63 -8.66
C VAL A 301 8.95 8.18 -7.69
N GLY A 302 9.34 7.37 -6.70
CA GLY A 302 8.48 6.97 -5.58
C GLY A 302 7.16 6.32 -6.00
N GLN A 303 6.07 6.66 -5.32
CA GLN A 303 4.72 6.17 -5.64
C GLN A 303 4.31 6.40 -7.09
N GLY A 304 4.64 7.56 -7.65
CA GLY A 304 4.31 7.88 -9.04
C GLY A 304 5.07 7.01 -10.05
N TYR A 305 6.27 6.55 -9.70
CA TYR A 305 7.00 5.56 -10.51
C TYR A 305 6.27 4.22 -10.53
N VAL A 306 5.80 3.76 -9.37
CA VAL A 306 5.04 2.50 -9.26
C VAL A 306 3.76 2.57 -10.10
N LEU A 307 2.96 3.63 -9.93
CA LEU A 307 1.74 3.82 -10.72
C LEU A 307 2.05 3.83 -12.23
N ARG A 308 3.10 4.56 -12.64
CA ARG A 308 3.55 4.56 -14.02
C ARG A 308 3.94 3.16 -14.50
N ARG A 309 4.70 2.40 -13.70
CA ARG A 309 5.16 1.05 -14.05
C ARG A 309 3.98 0.13 -14.33
N ILE A 310 2.99 0.08 -13.44
CA ILE A 310 1.83 -0.83 -13.59
C ILE A 310 0.94 -0.43 -14.77
N ILE A 311 0.71 0.86 -15.01
CA ILE A 311 -0.03 1.35 -16.19
C ILE A 311 0.69 0.92 -17.47
N ARG A 312 1.99 1.18 -17.57
CA ARG A 312 2.78 0.85 -18.77
C ARG A 312 2.86 -0.65 -19.02
N ARG A 313 2.95 -1.45 -17.96
CA ARG A 313 2.90 -2.91 -18.06
C ARG A 313 1.55 -3.38 -18.58
N ALA A 314 0.43 -2.82 -18.08
CA ALA A 314 -0.90 -3.12 -18.63
C ALA A 314 -1.01 -2.78 -20.13
N ILE A 315 -0.52 -1.60 -20.56
CA ILE A 315 -0.50 -1.19 -21.97
C ILE A 315 0.28 -2.16 -22.85
N ARG A 316 1.44 -2.62 -22.36
CA ARG A 316 2.29 -3.57 -23.08
C ARG A 316 1.58 -4.91 -23.29
N TYR A 317 0.94 -5.46 -22.26
CA TYR A 317 0.18 -6.71 -22.40
C TYR A 317 -1.08 -6.54 -23.25
N ALA A 318 -1.76 -5.40 -23.18
CA ALA A 318 -2.90 -5.13 -24.07
C ALA A 318 -2.48 -5.09 -25.54
N LYS A 319 -1.34 -4.46 -25.84
CA LYS A 319 -0.76 -4.50 -27.19
C LYS A 319 -0.42 -5.92 -27.64
N LYS A 320 0.09 -6.77 -26.73
CA LYS A 320 0.34 -8.20 -27.00
C LYS A 320 -0.94 -8.95 -27.39
N LEU A 321 -2.08 -8.60 -26.77
CA LEU A 321 -3.40 -9.13 -27.13
C LEU A 321 -3.97 -8.54 -28.43
N GLY A 322 -3.26 -7.60 -29.07
CA GLY A 322 -3.72 -6.93 -30.29
C GLY A 322 -4.70 -5.79 -30.06
N MET A 323 -4.83 -5.30 -28.82
CA MET A 323 -5.72 -4.18 -28.51
C MET A 323 -5.15 -2.87 -29.06
N GLU A 324 -6.02 -2.06 -29.66
CA GLU A 324 -5.68 -0.72 -30.14
C GLU A 324 -5.78 0.32 -29.02
N PHE A 325 -5.25 1.52 -29.30
CA PHE A 325 -5.14 2.62 -28.35
C PHE A 325 -6.51 3.10 -27.81
N HIS A 326 -6.52 3.64 -26.59
CA HIS A 326 -7.68 4.14 -25.83
C HIS A 326 -8.54 3.07 -25.13
N PHE A 327 -7.94 1.99 -24.64
CA PHE A 327 -8.71 0.93 -23.98
C PHE A 327 -8.72 1.04 -22.45
N LEU A 328 -7.73 1.71 -21.83
CA LEU A 328 -7.65 1.75 -20.35
C LEU A 328 -8.84 2.50 -19.73
N ALA A 329 -9.29 3.58 -20.38
CA ALA A 329 -10.42 4.38 -19.93
C ALA A 329 -11.73 3.58 -19.91
N ASP A 330 -11.91 2.64 -20.83
CA ASP A 330 -13.09 1.77 -20.89
C ASP A 330 -13.10 0.76 -19.74
N LEU A 331 -11.92 0.27 -19.34
CA LEU A 331 -11.80 -0.68 -18.24
C LEU A 331 -12.12 -0.05 -16.87
N VAL A 332 -12.01 1.29 -16.73
CA VAL A 332 -12.37 2.00 -15.49
C VAL A 332 -13.83 1.78 -15.12
N ASP A 333 -14.74 1.70 -16.10
CA ASP A 333 -16.16 1.45 -15.85
C ASP A 333 -16.39 0.09 -15.19
N SER A 334 -15.61 -0.91 -15.58
CA SER A 334 -15.71 -2.27 -15.02
C SER A 334 -15.19 -2.31 -13.58
N VAL A 335 -14.10 -1.59 -13.28
CA VAL A 335 -13.58 -1.44 -11.90
C VAL A 335 -14.59 -0.70 -11.03
N GLU A 336 -15.17 0.40 -11.52
CA GLU A 336 -16.16 1.16 -10.78
C GLU A 336 -17.42 0.33 -10.49
N GLU A 337 -17.93 -0.44 -11.46
CA GLU A 337 -19.11 -1.29 -11.24
C GLU A 337 -18.93 -2.30 -10.09
N ILE A 338 -17.74 -2.91 -9.99
CA ILE A 338 -17.43 -3.88 -8.92
C ILE A 338 -17.45 -3.21 -7.54
N TYR A 339 -16.97 -1.97 -7.45
CA TYR A 339 -16.57 -1.34 -6.19
C TYR A 339 -17.40 -0.13 -5.74
N LYS A 340 -18.23 0.47 -6.61
CA LYS A 340 -19.02 1.70 -6.36
C LYS A 340 -19.90 1.66 -5.11
N SER A 341 -20.35 0.47 -4.71
CA SER A 341 -21.19 0.30 -3.52
C SER A 341 -20.45 0.53 -2.20
N PHE A 342 -19.12 0.39 -2.20
CA PHE A 342 -18.28 0.48 -1.01
C PHE A 342 -17.31 1.67 -1.07
N TYR A 343 -16.71 1.92 -2.24
CA TYR A 343 -15.75 3.00 -2.49
C TYR A 343 -16.37 4.05 -3.42
N LYS A 344 -17.03 5.06 -2.82
CA LYS A 344 -17.66 6.17 -3.54
C LYS A 344 -16.63 7.02 -4.28
N GLU A 345 -15.39 7.07 -3.78
CA GLU A 345 -14.31 7.84 -4.38
C GLU A 345 -13.99 7.41 -5.82
N LEU A 346 -14.21 6.13 -6.18
CA LEU A 346 -14.04 5.64 -7.54
C LEU A 346 -15.07 6.25 -8.50
N THR A 347 -16.32 6.39 -8.05
CA THR A 347 -17.39 7.02 -8.84
C THR A 347 -17.20 8.54 -8.90
N GLU A 348 -16.86 9.18 -7.78
CA GLU A 348 -16.65 10.63 -7.70
C GLU A 348 -15.46 11.12 -8.54
N LYS A 349 -14.38 10.34 -8.61
CA LYS A 349 -13.16 10.69 -9.37
C LYS A 349 -13.06 9.98 -10.72
N LYS A 350 -14.13 9.33 -11.19
CA LYS A 350 -14.14 8.50 -12.39
C LYS A 350 -13.58 9.21 -13.63
N ASP A 351 -14.07 10.43 -13.91
CA ASP A 351 -13.63 11.20 -15.08
C ASP A 351 -12.15 11.60 -14.98
N PHE A 352 -11.69 11.94 -13.77
CA PHE A 352 -10.28 12.22 -13.50
C PHE A 352 -9.40 10.99 -13.73
N ILE A 353 -9.82 9.82 -13.23
CA ILE A 353 -9.09 8.55 -13.42
C ILE A 353 -8.98 8.22 -14.92
N LYS A 354 -10.09 8.32 -15.66
CA LYS A 354 -10.09 8.09 -17.13
C LYS A 354 -9.15 9.04 -17.86
N ALA A 355 -9.15 10.33 -17.49
CA ALA A 355 -8.30 11.33 -18.10
C ALA A 355 -6.80 11.04 -17.86
N GLU A 356 -6.40 10.79 -16.61
CA GLU A 356 -4.99 10.53 -16.27
C GLU A 356 -4.46 9.23 -16.90
N LEU A 357 -5.29 8.17 -16.93
CA LEU A 357 -4.93 6.94 -17.64
C LEU A 357 -4.77 7.17 -19.14
N SER A 358 -5.68 7.92 -19.78
CA SER A 358 -5.59 8.23 -21.20
C SER A 358 -4.33 9.03 -21.55
N ILE A 359 -3.94 9.97 -20.70
CA ILE A 359 -2.71 10.78 -20.87
C ILE A 359 -1.46 9.89 -20.84
N GLU A 360 -1.34 9.02 -19.84
CA GLU A 360 -0.18 8.12 -19.75
C GLU A 360 -0.21 7.04 -20.84
N GLU A 361 -1.40 6.57 -21.23
CA GLU A 361 -1.57 5.65 -22.37
C GLU A 361 -1.04 6.26 -23.66
N GLU A 362 -1.44 7.51 -23.99
CA GLU A 362 -1.03 8.18 -25.22
C GLU A 362 0.48 8.35 -25.27
N LYS A 363 1.03 8.79 -24.14
CA LYS A 363 2.46 9.04 -23.98
C LYS A 363 3.25 7.75 -24.16
N PHE A 364 2.83 6.68 -23.48
CA PHE A 364 3.58 5.44 -23.49
C PHE A 364 3.40 4.63 -24.78
N PHE A 365 2.21 4.64 -25.40
CA PHE A 365 1.97 3.89 -26.64
C PHE A 365 2.92 4.32 -27.77
N LYS A 366 3.18 5.64 -27.89
CA LYS A 366 4.18 6.20 -28.83
C LYS A 366 5.58 5.69 -28.51
N THR A 367 5.98 5.73 -27.24
CA THR A 367 7.29 5.23 -26.78
C THR A 367 7.44 3.73 -26.99
N LEU A 368 6.41 2.94 -26.69
CA LEU A 368 6.41 1.48 -26.80
C LEU A 368 6.63 1.02 -28.24
N ARG A 369 5.95 1.66 -29.21
CA ARG A 369 6.11 1.31 -30.63
C ARG A 369 7.54 1.53 -31.13
N HIS A 370 8.15 2.65 -30.75
CA HIS A 370 9.53 2.96 -31.11
C HIS A 370 10.52 2.06 -30.36
N GLY A 371 10.31 1.87 -29.06
CA GLY A 371 11.15 1.05 -28.19
C GLY A 371 11.21 -0.41 -28.61
N GLU A 372 10.08 -1.03 -28.96
CA GLU A 372 10.04 -2.41 -29.46
C GLU A 372 10.78 -2.59 -30.79
N GLN A 373 10.66 -1.63 -31.71
CA GLN A 373 11.39 -1.67 -32.98
C GLN A 373 12.89 -1.61 -32.78
N GLU A 374 13.35 -0.71 -31.91
CA GLU A 374 14.77 -0.60 -31.57
C GLU A 374 15.26 -1.82 -30.79
N PHE A 375 14.47 -2.34 -29.86
CA PHE A 375 14.75 -3.58 -29.15
C PHE A 375 15.00 -4.73 -30.13
N ILE A 376 14.05 -5.02 -31.04
CA ILE A 376 14.19 -6.12 -32.01
C ILE A 376 15.45 -5.95 -32.88
N LYS A 377 15.75 -4.73 -33.35
CA LYS A 377 16.97 -4.47 -34.13
C LYS A 377 18.25 -4.78 -33.34
N LEU A 378 18.30 -4.38 -32.07
CA LEU A 378 19.45 -4.63 -31.21
C LEU A 378 19.61 -6.13 -30.90
N MET A 379 18.49 -6.84 -30.69
CA MET A 379 18.50 -8.29 -30.45
C MET A 379 19.09 -9.09 -31.61
N GLN A 380 18.79 -8.69 -32.84
CA GLN A 380 19.31 -9.36 -34.05
C GLN A 380 20.83 -9.20 -34.21
N GLN A 381 21.43 -8.21 -33.56
CA GLN A 381 22.86 -7.92 -33.65
C GLN A 381 23.68 -8.56 -32.52
N LEU A 382 23.01 -9.15 -31.52
CA LEU A 382 23.69 -9.74 -30.38
C LEU A 382 24.22 -11.14 -30.71
N PRO A 383 25.50 -11.44 -30.39
CA PRO A 383 26.11 -12.73 -30.67
C PRO A 383 25.67 -13.84 -29.69
N SER A 384 25.03 -13.48 -28.58
CA SER A 384 24.62 -14.41 -27.52
C SER A 384 23.24 -14.04 -26.98
N LYS A 385 22.60 -14.99 -26.28
CA LYS A 385 21.30 -14.81 -25.62
C LYS A 385 21.36 -14.01 -24.31
N SER A 386 22.28 -13.04 -24.24
CA SER A 386 22.45 -12.15 -23.09
C SER A 386 22.59 -10.71 -23.60
N ILE A 387 21.74 -9.81 -23.09
CA ILE A 387 21.75 -8.39 -23.41
C ILE A 387 22.66 -7.66 -22.42
N PRO A 388 23.75 -7.02 -22.89
CA PRO A 388 24.58 -6.15 -22.08
C PRO A 388 23.77 -5.04 -21.38
N GLY A 389 24.21 -4.67 -20.17
CA GLY A 389 23.58 -3.61 -19.40
C GLY A 389 23.63 -2.26 -20.10
N GLU A 390 24.71 -1.97 -20.83
CA GLU A 390 24.85 -0.77 -21.67
C GLU A 390 23.71 -0.63 -22.70
N ILE A 391 23.33 -1.72 -23.37
CA ILE A 391 22.28 -1.72 -24.40
C ILE A 391 20.91 -1.49 -23.76
N SER A 392 20.64 -2.17 -22.64
CA SER A 392 19.41 -1.99 -21.87
C SER A 392 19.32 -0.57 -21.28
N PHE A 393 20.46 -0.01 -20.87
CA PHE A 393 20.55 1.37 -20.39
C PHE A 393 20.32 2.37 -21.52
N LYS A 394 20.82 2.11 -22.73
CA LYS A 394 20.53 2.93 -23.92
C LYS A 394 19.04 2.92 -24.26
N LEU A 395 18.38 1.76 -24.19
CA LEU A 395 16.92 1.63 -24.33
C LEU A 395 16.18 2.52 -23.34
N TYR A 396 16.61 2.50 -22.08
CA TYR A 396 16.07 3.34 -21.02
C TYR A 396 16.32 4.84 -21.22
N ASP A 397 17.58 5.26 -21.36
CA ASP A 397 17.99 6.66 -21.34
C ASP A 397 17.66 7.38 -22.66
N THR A 398 17.96 6.76 -23.80
CA THR A 398 17.81 7.39 -25.12
C THR A 398 16.39 7.28 -25.65
N TYR A 399 15.77 6.12 -25.49
CA TYR A 399 14.48 5.81 -26.11
C TYR A 399 13.31 5.84 -25.12
N GLY A 400 13.58 6.11 -23.84
CA GLY A 400 12.56 6.17 -22.79
C GLY A 400 11.91 4.82 -22.50
N PHE A 401 12.55 3.72 -22.93
CA PHE A 401 12.00 2.37 -22.86
C PHE A 401 12.31 1.74 -21.50
N PRO A 402 11.30 1.50 -20.63
CA PRO A 402 11.55 1.09 -19.26
C PRO A 402 12.37 -0.21 -19.17
N TYR A 403 13.24 -0.28 -18.17
CA TYR A 403 14.08 -1.46 -17.93
C TYR A 403 13.23 -2.71 -17.74
N GLU A 404 12.17 -2.62 -16.95
CA GLU A 404 11.31 -3.76 -16.62
C GLU A 404 10.59 -4.31 -17.85
N ILE A 405 10.21 -3.44 -18.79
CA ILE A 405 9.58 -3.86 -20.04
C ILE A 405 10.62 -4.49 -20.97
N THR A 406 11.86 -3.98 -20.94
CA THR A 406 12.97 -4.59 -21.68
C THR A 406 13.28 -5.99 -21.13
N GLU A 407 13.28 -6.16 -19.80
CA GLU A 407 13.51 -7.43 -19.11
C GLU A 407 12.43 -8.45 -19.46
N GLU A 408 11.15 -8.07 -19.39
CA GLU A 408 10.06 -8.96 -19.80
C GLU A 408 10.14 -9.36 -21.28
N LEU A 409 10.42 -8.42 -22.18
CA LEU A 409 10.55 -8.72 -23.61
C LEU A 409 11.76 -9.60 -23.90
N ALA A 410 12.87 -9.39 -23.21
CA ALA A 410 14.05 -10.25 -23.30
C ALA A 410 13.70 -11.68 -22.89
N ALA A 411 13.07 -11.86 -21.74
CA ALA A 411 12.67 -13.17 -21.23
C ALA A 411 11.75 -13.91 -22.22
N GLU A 412 10.77 -13.23 -22.81
CA GLU A 412 9.88 -13.82 -23.83
C GLU A 412 10.61 -14.29 -25.09
N HIS A 413 11.69 -13.62 -25.48
CA HIS A 413 12.52 -14.04 -26.62
C HIS A 413 13.64 -15.01 -26.21
N GLY A 414 13.67 -15.44 -24.94
CA GLY A 414 14.67 -16.35 -24.38
C GLY A 414 16.04 -15.70 -24.17
N PHE A 415 16.09 -14.39 -23.94
CA PHE A 415 17.28 -13.63 -23.58
C PHE A 415 17.26 -13.26 -22.09
N SER A 416 18.44 -13.15 -21.48
CA SER A 416 18.62 -12.55 -20.16
C SER A 416 19.20 -11.13 -20.29
N ILE A 417 18.97 -10.27 -19.30
CA ILE A 417 19.63 -8.96 -19.20
C ILE A 417 20.67 -8.99 -18.08
N ASP A 418 21.84 -8.43 -18.32
CA ASP A 418 22.81 -8.16 -17.25
C ASP A 418 22.32 -6.99 -16.39
N LYS A 419 21.57 -7.32 -15.34
CA LYS A 419 21.03 -6.35 -14.37
C LYS A 419 22.13 -5.59 -13.63
N VAL A 420 23.22 -6.27 -13.28
CA VAL A 420 24.32 -5.67 -12.50
C VAL A 420 25.02 -4.61 -13.35
N ASP A 421 25.24 -4.90 -14.62
CA ASP A 421 25.82 -3.94 -15.56
C ASP A 421 24.85 -2.78 -15.86
N PHE A 422 23.55 -3.05 -16.03
CA PHE A 422 22.54 -1.99 -16.18
C PHE A 422 22.55 -1.04 -14.98
N GLU A 423 22.53 -1.57 -13.75
CA GLU A 423 22.57 -0.78 -12.52
C GLU A 423 23.83 0.07 -12.41
N LYS A 424 24.98 -0.43 -12.90
CA LYS A 424 26.23 0.32 -12.94
C LYS A 424 26.11 1.51 -13.90
N HIS A 425 25.60 1.31 -15.11
CA HIS A 425 25.37 2.39 -16.07
C HIS A 425 24.34 3.41 -15.55
N PHE A 426 23.26 2.92 -14.92
CA PHE A 426 22.23 3.76 -14.32
C PHE A 426 22.77 4.60 -13.15
N LYS A 427 23.57 4.02 -12.24
CA LYS A 427 24.24 4.75 -11.16
C LYS A 427 25.19 5.81 -11.71
N ASN A 428 26.01 5.47 -12.71
CA ASN A 428 26.90 6.44 -13.35
C ASN A 428 26.12 7.62 -13.97
N HIS A 429 25.01 7.35 -14.66
CA HIS A 429 24.15 8.39 -15.19
C HIS A 429 23.54 9.26 -14.07
N GLN A 430 23.05 8.63 -12.99
CA GLN A 430 22.56 9.36 -11.83
C GLN A 430 23.64 10.25 -11.20
N GLU A 431 24.88 9.78 -11.09
CA GLU A 431 26.01 10.55 -10.55
C GLU A 431 26.39 11.73 -11.48
N ILE A 432 26.34 11.52 -12.79
CA ILE A 432 26.56 12.57 -13.79
C ILE A 432 25.44 13.63 -13.72
N SER A 433 24.17 13.23 -13.59
CA SER A 433 23.04 14.15 -13.37
C SER A 433 23.07 14.84 -12.01
N LYS A 434 23.61 14.17 -10.97
CA LYS A 434 23.81 14.73 -9.62
C LYS A 434 24.89 15.81 -9.57
N LYS A 435 25.90 15.80 -10.46
CA LYS A 435 26.88 16.91 -10.56
C LYS A 435 26.27 18.26 -10.97
N GLY A 436 25.01 18.29 -11.41
CA GLY A 436 24.21 19.52 -11.61
C GLY A 436 23.06 19.72 -10.61
N SER A 437 22.89 18.81 -9.64
CA SER A 437 21.79 18.84 -8.68
C SER A 437 22.15 17.99 -7.46
N ASP A 438 23.03 18.54 -6.62
CA ASP A 438 23.44 17.86 -5.40
C ASP A 438 22.23 17.55 -4.51
N LYS A 439 22.25 16.31 -3.99
CA LYS A 439 21.45 15.73 -2.90
C LYS A 439 20.14 15.03 -3.28
N VAL A 440 20.28 13.75 -3.66
CA VAL A 440 19.21 12.73 -3.53
C VAL A 440 19.53 11.89 -2.30
N PHE A 441 18.78 12.12 -1.24
CA PHE A 441 18.92 11.48 0.07
C PHE A 441 18.12 10.17 0.14
N LYS A 442 18.67 9.19 0.85
CA LYS A 442 18.08 7.87 1.10
C LYS A 442 16.85 8.02 1.99
N GLY A 443 15.74 7.37 1.62
CA GLY A 443 14.54 7.30 2.45
C GLY A 443 14.85 6.50 3.71
N GLY A 444 14.86 7.20 4.85
CA GLY A 444 14.87 6.62 6.17
C GLY A 444 13.48 6.69 6.79
N LEU A 445 13.21 5.64 7.57
CA LEU A 445 12.16 5.36 8.56
C LEU A 445 11.13 6.49 8.84
N ALA A 446 9.85 6.10 9.03
CA ALA A 446 8.92 6.82 9.88
C ALA A 446 9.47 6.71 11.29
N ASP A 447 10.45 7.56 11.52
CA ASP A 447 10.96 7.81 12.83
C ASP A 447 9.77 8.34 13.63
N CYS A 448 9.40 7.69 14.73
CA CYS A 448 8.72 8.40 15.82
C CYS A 448 9.76 9.15 16.66
N THR A 449 10.83 9.64 16.02
CA THR A 449 11.83 10.45 16.70
C THR A 449 11.23 11.83 16.98
N TYR A 450 11.89 12.51 17.89
CA TYR A 450 11.51 13.86 18.22
C TYR A 450 11.63 14.80 17.02
N ASP A 451 12.51 14.52 16.06
CA ASP A 451 12.73 15.38 14.88
C ASP A 451 11.65 15.25 13.81
N THR A 452 11.08 14.05 13.59
CA THR A 452 9.87 13.90 12.76
C THR A 452 8.66 14.58 13.39
N THR A 453 8.54 14.50 14.72
CA THR A 453 7.49 15.18 15.51
C THR A 453 7.56 16.71 15.34
N LYS A 454 8.78 17.28 15.33
CA LYS A 454 9.01 18.68 14.96
C LYS A 454 8.55 18.97 13.54
N LEU A 455 9.01 18.20 12.56
CA LEU A 455 8.67 18.42 11.14
C LEU A 455 7.17 18.23 10.85
N HIS A 456 6.46 17.41 11.63
CA HIS A 456 5.01 17.31 11.58
C HIS A 456 4.33 18.63 11.96
N THR A 457 4.74 19.19 13.10
CA THR A 457 4.21 20.50 13.54
C THR A 457 4.57 21.61 12.55
N ALA A 458 5.78 21.57 11.98
CA ALA A 458 6.19 22.49 10.92
C ALA A 458 5.33 22.36 9.64
N THR A 459 4.82 21.16 9.35
CA THR A 459 3.93 20.92 8.19
C THR A 459 2.59 21.64 8.36
N HIS A 460 2.00 21.65 9.56
CA HIS A 460 0.77 22.39 9.85
C HIS A 460 1.02 23.91 9.73
N LEU A 461 2.14 24.40 10.27
CA LEU A 461 2.51 25.82 10.13
C LEU A 461 2.67 26.20 8.65
N LEU A 462 3.34 25.36 7.86
CA LEU A 462 3.53 25.55 6.42
C LEU A 462 2.20 25.57 5.67
N HIS A 463 1.33 24.60 5.91
CA HIS A 463 0.04 24.49 5.23
C HIS A 463 -0.81 25.74 5.42
N LYS A 464 -0.95 26.20 6.68
CA LYS A 464 -1.69 27.41 6.98
C LYS A 464 -1.01 28.65 6.38
N SER A 465 0.31 28.73 6.42
CA SER A 465 1.07 29.83 5.83
C SER A 465 0.88 29.91 4.31
N LEU A 466 0.84 28.76 3.62
CA LEU A 466 0.56 28.72 2.18
C LEU A 466 -0.83 29.23 1.85
N GLN A 467 -1.85 28.90 2.65
CA GLN A 467 -3.21 29.44 2.47
C GLN A 467 -3.25 30.95 2.68
N LEU A 468 -2.55 31.46 3.69
CA LEU A 468 -2.49 32.91 3.96
C LEU A 468 -1.82 33.70 2.81
N VAL A 469 -0.81 33.12 2.17
CA VAL A 469 -0.05 33.81 1.10
C VAL A 469 -0.68 33.61 -0.27
N LEU A 470 -1.11 32.40 -0.61
CA LEU A 470 -1.56 32.03 -1.95
C LEU A 470 -3.10 32.02 -2.07
N GLY A 471 -3.83 31.80 -0.98
CA GLY A 471 -5.29 31.73 -0.95
C GLY A 471 -5.86 30.37 -0.52
N ASP A 472 -7.17 30.35 -0.24
CA ASP A 472 -7.89 29.19 0.32
C ASP A 472 -8.03 27.99 -0.64
N HIS A 473 -7.68 28.17 -1.92
CA HIS A 473 -7.64 27.05 -2.88
C HIS A 473 -6.44 26.12 -2.65
N VAL A 474 -5.47 26.52 -1.82
CA VAL A 474 -4.38 25.65 -1.40
C VAL A 474 -4.93 24.57 -0.49
N ARG A 475 -4.90 23.34 -1.00
CA ARG A 475 -5.24 22.11 -0.28
C ARG A 475 -4.07 21.16 -0.37
N GLN A 476 -3.75 20.49 0.73
CA GLN A 476 -2.81 19.38 0.73
C GLN A 476 -3.25 18.31 -0.28
N LYS A 477 -2.29 17.84 -1.08
CA LYS A 477 -2.43 16.73 -2.05
C LYS A 477 -1.48 15.57 -1.74
N GLY A 478 -0.53 15.76 -0.83
CA GLY A 478 0.34 14.73 -0.33
C GLY A 478 1.34 15.29 0.68
N SER A 479 1.72 14.49 1.66
CA SER A 479 2.78 14.82 2.61
C SER A 479 3.78 13.67 2.66
N ASN A 480 5.02 13.93 3.06
CA ASN A 480 5.99 12.91 3.45
C ASN A 480 7.04 13.56 4.35
N ILE A 481 7.12 13.08 5.58
CA ILE A 481 8.02 13.58 6.61
C ILE A 481 9.04 12.47 6.91
N THR A 482 10.29 12.87 7.08
CA THR A 482 11.41 12.03 7.56
C THR A 482 12.13 12.81 8.66
N SER A 483 13.02 12.20 9.44
CA SER A 483 13.78 12.92 10.47
C SER A 483 14.62 14.10 9.94
N GLU A 484 15.00 14.07 8.65
CA GLU A 484 15.83 15.12 8.04
C GLU A 484 15.05 16.21 7.29
N ARG A 485 13.78 15.98 6.90
CA ARG A 485 13.05 16.86 5.98
C ARG A 485 11.55 16.61 5.94
N LEU A 486 10.81 17.60 5.45
CA LEU A 486 9.41 17.43 5.03
C LEU A 486 9.25 17.70 3.52
N ARG A 487 8.31 16.98 2.90
CA ARG A 487 7.80 17.19 1.55
C ARG A 487 6.31 17.48 1.65
N PHE A 488 5.88 18.61 1.13
CA PHE A 488 4.48 19.02 1.13
C PHE A 488 4.01 19.32 -0.29
N ASP A 489 3.01 18.57 -0.74
CA ASP A 489 2.38 18.72 -2.05
C ASP A 489 1.02 19.39 -1.89
N PHE A 490 0.72 20.39 -2.71
CA PHE A 490 -0.49 21.18 -2.57
C PHE A 490 -1.06 21.64 -3.91
N SER A 491 -2.37 21.87 -3.97
CA SER A 491 -3.05 22.40 -5.15
C SER A 491 -2.70 23.87 -5.39
N HIS A 492 -1.98 24.13 -6.47
CA HIS A 492 -1.72 25.48 -6.92
C HIS A 492 -1.34 25.44 -8.43
N PRO A 493 -2.02 26.20 -9.31
CA PRO A 493 -1.85 26.07 -10.75
C PRO A 493 -0.54 26.66 -11.27
N TYR A 494 0.05 27.61 -10.55
CA TYR A 494 1.22 28.37 -11.02
C TYR A 494 2.48 28.04 -10.22
N LYS A 495 3.64 28.43 -10.73
CA LYS A 495 4.88 28.40 -9.95
C LYS A 495 4.85 29.54 -8.94
N MET A 496 5.18 29.25 -7.68
CA MET A 496 5.34 30.29 -6.67
C MET A 496 6.50 31.22 -7.06
N THR A 497 6.29 32.51 -6.87
CA THR A 497 7.32 33.53 -6.97
C THR A 497 8.28 33.45 -5.79
N ASP A 498 9.52 33.93 -5.97
CA ASP A 498 10.51 33.94 -4.88
C ASP A 498 10.04 34.77 -3.68
N ASP A 499 9.26 35.82 -3.91
CA ASP A 499 8.64 36.63 -2.87
C ASP A 499 7.55 35.88 -2.09
N GLU A 500 6.72 35.07 -2.75
CA GLU A 500 5.73 34.21 -2.08
C GLU A 500 6.41 33.14 -1.24
N ILE A 501 7.46 32.50 -1.76
CA ILE A 501 8.24 31.50 -1.02
C ILE A 501 8.83 32.13 0.24
N ARG A 502 9.45 33.32 0.12
CA ARG A 502 10.00 34.04 1.27
C ARG A 502 8.93 34.41 2.30
N LYS A 503 7.77 34.92 1.87
CA LYS A 503 6.67 35.26 2.77
C LYS A 503 6.16 34.05 3.55
N VAL A 504 6.03 32.90 2.90
CA VAL A 504 5.62 31.65 3.57
C VAL A 504 6.65 31.25 4.62
N GLU A 505 7.95 31.27 4.28
CA GLU A 505 9.03 30.97 5.22
C GLU A 505 9.06 31.94 6.41
N ASP A 506 8.86 33.24 6.16
CA ASP A 506 8.83 34.28 7.20
C ASP A 506 7.66 34.07 8.18
N ILE A 507 6.47 33.72 7.68
CA ILE A 507 5.29 33.46 8.53
C ILE A 507 5.53 32.25 9.42
N VAL A 508 6.04 31.15 8.88
CA VAL A 508 6.34 29.94 9.68
C VAL A 508 7.33 30.26 10.78
N ASN A 509 8.43 30.92 10.45
CA ASN A 509 9.45 31.31 11.44
C ASN A 509 8.93 32.32 12.48
N LEU A 510 8.01 33.20 12.10
CA LEU A 510 7.34 34.10 13.04
C LEU A 510 6.51 33.31 14.06
N GLN A 511 5.76 32.28 13.63
CA GLN A 511 4.99 31.45 14.56
C GLN A 511 5.87 30.57 15.46
N ILE A 512 7.02 30.13 14.97
CA ILE A 512 8.03 29.47 15.80
C ILE A 512 8.53 30.43 16.88
N LYS A 513 8.86 31.67 16.49
CA LYS A 513 9.32 32.72 17.41
C LYS A 513 8.27 33.09 18.47
N ASN A 514 6.99 33.00 18.12
CA ASN A 514 5.87 33.28 19.03
C ASN A 514 5.67 32.21 20.13
N LYS A 515 6.33 31.05 20.02
CA LYS A 515 6.30 29.98 21.05
C LYS A 515 4.88 29.54 21.38
N LEU A 516 4.09 29.29 20.35
CA LEU A 516 2.68 28.91 20.47
C LEU A 516 2.55 27.53 21.11
N SER A 517 1.55 27.38 21.99
CA SER A 517 1.21 26.09 22.57
C SER A 517 0.54 25.19 21.53
N VAL A 518 0.87 23.90 21.55
CA VAL A 518 0.25 22.90 20.69
C VAL A 518 -0.53 21.94 21.59
N THR A 519 -1.83 21.88 21.38
CA THR A 519 -2.75 21.09 22.21
C THR A 519 -3.49 20.07 21.37
N ARG A 520 -3.68 18.88 21.94
CA ARG A 520 -4.47 17.81 21.34
C ARG A 520 -5.81 17.72 22.08
N SER A 521 -6.89 17.63 21.32
CA SER A 521 -8.21 17.31 21.84
C SER A 521 -8.85 16.21 20.99
N VAL A 522 -9.77 15.44 21.58
CA VAL A 522 -10.53 14.41 20.90
C VAL A 522 -11.99 14.82 20.98
N MET A 523 -12.67 14.92 19.84
CA MET A 523 -14.05 15.41 19.76
C MET A 523 -14.74 14.85 18.52
N ASN A 524 -16.06 15.09 18.39
CA ASN A 524 -16.77 14.68 17.19
C ASN A 524 -16.30 15.49 15.97
N LEU A 525 -16.38 14.90 14.77
CA LEU A 525 -16.01 15.58 13.53
C LEU A 525 -16.80 16.89 13.34
N ASP A 526 -18.10 16.87 13.59
CA ASP A 526 -18.94 18.07 13.46
C ASP A 526 -18.53 19.18 14.42
N ASP A 527 -18.15 18.83 15.66
CA ASP A 527 -17.64 19.78 16.65
C ASP A 527 -16.27 20.34 16.25
N ALA A 528 -15.40 19.49 15.67
CA ALA A 528 -14.10 19.90 15.15
C ALA A 528 -14.27 20.91 14.00
N LEU A 529 -15.13 20.60 13.03
CA LEU A 529 -15.44 21.49 11.91
C LEU A 529 -16.06 22.81 12.39
N ALA A 530 -16.96 22.76 13.40
CA ALA A 530 -17.55 23.95 14.00
C ALA A 530 -16.52 24.86 14.72
N LYS A 531 -15.45 24.28 15.27
CA LYS A 531 -14.30 25.02 15.81
C LYS A 531 -13.36 25.59 14.74
N GLY A 532 -13.63 25.34 13.47
CA GLY A 532 -12.78 25.77 12.36
C GLY A 532 -11.59 24.85 12.12
N ALA A 533 -11.63 23.60 12.61
CA ALA A 533 -10.62 22.62 12.27
C ALA A 533 -10.62 22.35 10.77
N MET A 534 -9.45 22.43 10.15
CA MET A 534 -9.27 21.99 8.78
C MET A 534 -9.27 20.47 8.77
N ALA A 535 -10.25 19.92 8.06
CA ALA A 535 -10.26 18.55 7.63
C ALA A 535 -9.68 18.48 6.20
N LEU A 536 -8.87 17.48 5.92
CA LEU A 536 -8.41 17.19 4.57
C LEU A 536 -9.61 16.77 3.72
N PHE A 537 -9.85 17.54 2.65
CA PHE A 537 -11.01 17.35 1.80
C PHE A 537 -10.94 16.00 1.08
N GLY A 538 -11.92 15.12 1.34
CA GLY A 538 -12.04 13.78 0.76
C GLY A 538 -11.79 12.64 1.74
N GLU A 539 -11.16 12.88 2.90
CA GLU A 539 -10.95 11.83 3.90
C GLU A 539 -12.26 11.41 4.57
N LYS A 540 -12.46 10.09 4.72
CA LYS A 540 -13.49 9.56 5.63
C LYS A 540 -12.93 9.65 7.05
N TYR A 541 -13.40 10.65 7.77
CA TYR A 541 -13.14 10.78 9.19
C TYR A 541 -14.07 9.85 9.99
N GLU A 542 -13.54 9.31 11.09
CA GLU A 542 -14.36 8.66 12.11
C GLU A 542 -15.29 9.70 12.75
N ASP A 543 -16.39 9.26 13.38
CA ASP A 543 -17.30 10.18 14.09
C ASP A 543 -16.55 10.97 15.17
N ILE A 544 -15.53 10.35 15.78
CA ILE A 544 -14.63 10.93 16.77
C ILE A 544 -13.23 11.06 16.17
N VAL A 545 -12.69 12.28 16.16
CA VAL A 545 -11.39 12.59 15.58
C VAL A 545 -10.43 13.21 16.59
N SER A 546 -9.12 13.04 16.36
CA SER A 546 -8.09 13.80 17.05
C SER A 546 -7.85 15.13 16.33
N VAL A 547 -7.89 16.22 17.08
CA VAL A 547 -7.69 17.59 16.60
C VAL A 547 -6.48 18.18 17.29
N TYR A 548 -5.53 18.67 16.50
CA TYR A 548 -4.39 19.43 16.98
C TYR A 548 -4.60 20.91 16.72
N GLU A 549 -4.48 21.71 17.77
CA GLU A 549 -4.57 23.15 17.75
C GLU A 549 -3.21 23.76 18.10
N ILE A 550 -2.68 24.55 17.17
CA ILE A 550 -1.56 25.46 17.36
C ILE A 550 -2.16 26.82 17.68
N ASP A 551 -1.99 27.27 18.92
CA ASP A 551 -2.71 28.40 19.54
C ASP A 551 -2.86 29.61 18.60
N GLY A 552 -4.11 29.94 18.27
CA GLY A 552 -4.48 31.09 17.45
C GLY A 552 -4.02 31.06 15.98
N PHE A 553 -3.43 29.96 15.50
CA PHE A 553 -2.85 29.90 14.14
C PHE A 553 -3.46 28.80 13.26
N SER A 554 -3.40 27.54 13.69
CA SER A 554 -3.92 26.41 12.91
C SER A 554 -4.65 25.41 13.80
N ILE A 555 -5.76 24.89 13.30
CA ILE A 555 -6.52 23.80 13.92
C ILE A 555 -6.72 22.77 12.83
N GLU A 556 -6.22 21.55 13.00
CA GLU A 556 -6.26 20.51 11.96
C GLU A 556 -6.65 19.16 12.57
N VAL A 557 -7.45 18.39 11.83
CA VAL A 557 -7.73 17.00 12.18
C VAL A 557 -6.50 16.17 11.79
N CYS A 558 -5.79 15.64 12.79
CA CYS A 558 -4.54 14.92 12.58
C CYS A 558 -4.34 13.82 13.64
N GLY A 559 -3.86 12.65 13.19
CA GLY A 559 -3.57 11.50 14.05
C GLY A 559 -2.09 11.32 14.41
N GLY A 560 -1.18 12.11 13.85
CA GLY A 560 0.26 11.95 14.07
C GLY A 560 0.81 12.76 15.25
N PRO A 561 2.06 12.49 15.66
CA PRO A 561 2.67 13.12 16.82
C PRO A 561 3.05 14.59 16.56
N HIS A 562 2.90 15.44 17.57
CA HIS A 562 3.27 16.86 17.54
C HIS A 562 4.12 17.26 18.76
N VAL A 563 4.90 18.34 18.60
CA VAL A 563 5.61 18.97 19.73
C VAL A 563 4.60 19.65 20.65
N LYS A 564 5.01 20.02 21.88
CA LYS A 564 4.12 20.72 22.81
C LYS A 564 4.13 22.23 22.59
N ASN A 565 5.21 22.76 22.01
CA ASN A 565 5.37 24.18 21.75
C ASN A 565 6.15 24.43 20.46
N THR A 566 5.75 25.43 19.67
CA THR A 566 6.44 25.76 18.40
C THR A 566 7.89 26.19 18.60
N SER A 567 8.29 26.62 19.80
CA SER A 567 9.69 26.96 20.11
C SER A 567 10.66 25.77 19.99
N GLU A 568 10.14 24.54 19.99
CA GLU A 568 10.91 23.31 19.84
C GLU A 568 11.40 23.08 18.40
N LEU A 569 10.95 23.88 17.43
CA LEU A 569 11.17 23.66 15.99
C LEU A 569 12.49 24.22 15.45
N GLY A 570 13.15 25.16 16.13
CA GLY A 570 14.34 25.84 15.60
C GLY A 570 13.99 26.84 14.50
N VAL A 571 14.66 26.77 13.35
CA VAL A 571 14.43 27.64 12.18
C VAL A 571 13.94 26.83 10.99
N PHE A 572 12.81 27.22 10.42
CA PHE A 572 12.23 26.61 9.24
C PHE A 572 12.83 27.17 7.96
N LYS A 573 13.18 26.29 7.01
CA LYS A 573 13.72 26.70 5.71
C LYS A 573 13.18 25.88 4.56
N ILE A 574 12.66 26.56 3.53
CA ILE A 574 12.27 25.99 2.25
C ILE A 574 13.53 25.80 1.40
N GLN A 575 13.83 24.55 1.06
CA GLN A 575 14.96 24.21 0.20
C GLN A 575 14.62 24.32 -1.28
N LYS A 576 13.40 23.91 -1.65
CA LYS A 576 12.98 23.84 -3.05
C LYS A 576 11.48 23.89 -3.20
N GLU A 577 11.04 24.63 -4.20
CA GLU A 577 9.68 24.60 -4.74
C GLU A 577 9.75 24.11 -6.20
N GLN A 578 8.86 23.20 -6.60
CA GLN A 578 8.80 22.68 -7.97
C GLN A 578 7.42 22.15 -8.34
N SER A 579 7.17 22.03 -9.65
CA SER A 579 5.98 21.32 -10.15
C SER A 579 6.03 19.84 -9.77
N SER A 580 4.94 19.31 -9.20
CA SER A 580 4.78 17.86 -8.99
C SER A 580 4.07 17.24 -10.19
N SER A 581 2.97 17.86 -10.59
CA SER A 581 2.14 17.50 -11.75
C SER A 581 1.23 18.68 -12.14
N SER A 582 0.36 18.49 -13.14
CA SER A 582 -0.58 19.54 -13.55
C SER A 582 -1.44 20.00 -12.36
N GLY A 583 -1.40 21.30 -12.05
CA GLY A 583 -2.16 21.89 -10.94
C GLY A 583 -1.63 21.60 -9.53
N ILE A 584 -0.52 20.87 -9.38
CA ILE A 584 0.04 20.48 -8.07
C ILE A 584 1.50 20.92 -7.95
N ARG A 585 1.80 21.64 -6.87
CA ARG A 585 3.14 22.13 -6.50
C ARG A 585 3.68 21.34 -5.32
N ARG A 586 5.00 21.30 -5.20
CA ARG A 586 5.73 20.57 -4.16
C ARG A 586 6.76 21.48 -3.51
N ILE A 587 6.70 21.59 -2.19
CA ILE A 587 7.73 22.19 -1.34
C ILE A 587 8.53 21.09 -0.64
N ARG A 588 9.84 21.25 -0.60
CA ARG A 588 10.74 20.53 0.31
C ARG A 588 11.33 21.51 1.31
N ALA A 589 11.23 21.20 2.59
CA ALA A 589 11.72 22.05 3.66
C ALA A 589 12.40 21.23 4.77
N ILE A 590 13.19 21.92 5.57
CA ILE A 590 13.94 21.37 6.72
C ILE A 590 13.79 22.28 7.93
N LEU A 591 14.14 21.75 9.09
CA LEU A 591 14.40 22.52 10.30
C LEU A 591 15.92 22.59 10.52
N ILE A 592 16.39 23.74 10.97
CA ILE A 592 17.78 24.02 11.31
C ILE A 592 17.80 24.43 12.77
N ASP A 593 18.74 23.89 13.55
CA ASP A 593 18.88 24.23 14.97
C ASP A 593 19.26 25.69 15.22
#